data_AF-A0AB34IDY5-F1
#
_entry.id   AF-A0AB34IDY5-F1
#
_cell.length_a   1.000
_cell.length_b   1.000
_cell.length_c   1.000
_cell.angle_alpha   90.00
_cell.angle_beta   90.00
_cell.angle_gamma   90.00
#
_symmetry.space_group_name_H-M   'P 1'
#
loop_
_entity.id
_entity.type
_entity.pdbx_description
1 polymer ?
#
loop_
_entity_poly.entity_id
_entity_poly.type
_entity_poly.pdbx_seq_one_letter_code
_entity_poly.pdbx_strand_id
1 'polypeptide(L)'
;MLAEIEATISLRFGVGTRVECNCGEWKEGTVVKHYYAQKSFAPGTCMPYLIRLTDGKYIFAPRDVDDVIRLPINIQLITPSETEMPAEVVGPDFGGSGNAAHDR
;
A
#
# COMPACT_ATOMS: atom_id res chain seq x y z
N MET A 1 -40.98 15.55 -5.71
CA MET A 1 -40.92 14.50 -6.74
C MET A 1 -39.53 13.90 -6.63
N LEU A 2 -39.47 12.58 -6.49
CA LEU A 2 -38.46 11.82 -5.75
C LEU A 2 -37.02 12.09 -6.18
N ALA A 3 -36.15 12.44 -5.22
CA ALA A 3 -34.72 12.21 -5.37
C ALA A 3 -34.54 10.69 -5.27
N GLU A 4 -34.58 10.00 -6.41
CA GLU A 4 -34.18 8.61 -6.47
C GLU A 4 -32.73 8.53 -5.98
N ILE A 5 -32.58 7.82 -4.88
CA ILE A 5 -31.30 7.41 -4.33
C ILE A 5 -30.73 6.44 -5.37
N GLU A 6 -30.12 6.96 -6.43
CA GLU A 6 -29.16 6.21 -7.22
C GLU A 6 -27.97 5.99 -6.31
N ALA A 7 -28.04 4.94 -5.49
CA ALA A 7 -26.86 4.35 -4.89
C ALA A 7 -26.02 3.85 -6.06
N THR A 8 -25.21 4.72 -6.64
CA THR A 8 -24.17 4.37 -7.59
C THR A 8 -23.22 3.48 -6.80
N ILE A 9 -23.42 2.16 -6.86
CA ILE A 9 -22.55 1.18 -6.21
C ILE A 9 -21.19 1.31 -6.90
N SER A 10 -20.38 2.21 -6.39
CA SER A 10 -19.05 2.48 -6.89
C SER A 10 -18.13 1.38 -6.38
N LEU A 11 -17.44 0.74 -7.31
CA LEU A 11 -16.39 -0.22 -7.00
C LEU A 11 -15.25 0.48 -6.24
N ARG A 12 -14.66 -0.22 -5.26
CA ARG A 12 -13.59 0.33 -4.40
C ARG A 12 -12.32 0.72 -5.14
N PHE A 13 -11.99 0.01 -6.24
CA PHE A 13 -10.73 0.22 -6.97
C PHE A 13 -11.00 0.78 -8.38
N GLY A 14 -10.42 1.94 -8.72
CA GLY A 14 -10.51 2.51 -10.06
C GLY A 14 -9.69 1.73 -11.10
N VAL A 15 -9.99 1.91 -12.39
CA VAL A 15 -9.12 1.44 -13.48
C VAL A 15 -7.73 2.08 -13.36
N GLY A 16 -6.67 1.27 -13.50
CA GLY A 16 -5.28 1.66 -13.27
C GLY A 16 -4.76 1.38 -11.85
N THR A 17 -5.63 1.03 -10.90
CA THR A 17 -5.24 0.76 -9.51
C THR A 17 -4.42 -0.52 -9.41
N ARG A 18 -3.31 -0.50 -8.67
CA ARG A 18 -2.52 -1.67 -8.29
C ARG A 18 -3.24 -2.44 -7.17
N VAL A 19 -3.43 -3.73 -7.37
CA VAL A 19 -4.17 -4.62 -6.47
C VAL A 19 -3.49 -5.97 -6.35
N GLU A 20 -3.80 -6.71 -5.29
CA GLU A 20 -3.57 -8.15 -5.20
C GLU A 20 -4.89 -8.89 -5.32
N CYS A 21 -4.90 -9.99 -6.07
CA CYS A 21 -6.07 -10.85 -6.23
C CYS A 21 -5.77 -12.27 -5.76
N ASN A 22 -6.73 -12.86 -5.05
CA ASN A 22 -6.63 -14.23 -4.58
C ASN A 22 -7.15 -15.21 -5.65
N CYS A 23 -6.25 -16.05 -6.18
CA CYS A 23 -6.56 -17.11 -7.14
C CYS A 23 -6.10 -18.49 -6.63
N GLY A 24 -6.17 -18.71 -5.32
CA GLY A 24 -5.49 -19.81 -4.61
C GLY A 24 -4.15 -19.37 -4.00
N GLU A 25 -3.54 -18.36 -4.63
CA GLU A 25 -2.41 -17.58 -4.13
C GLU A 25 -2.67 -16.10 -4.43
N TRP A 26 -2.11 -15.21 -3.63
CA TRP A 26 -2.18 -13.76 -3.86
C TRP A 26 -1.26 -13.38 -5.02
N LYS A 27 -1.82 -12.75 -6.05
CA LYS A 27 -1.09 -12.31 -7.24
C LYS A 27 -1.30 -10.83 -7.47
N GLU A 28 -0.20 -10.11 -7.70
CA GLU A 28 -0.24 -8.70 -8.04
C GLU A 28 -0.76 -8.45 -9.45
N GLY A 29 -1.54 -7.39 -9.60
CA GLY A 29 -2.04 -6.95 -10.88
C GLY A 29 -2.49 -5.49 -10.89
N THR A 30 -3.07 -5.10 -12.02
CA THR A 30 -3.63 -3.76 -12.23
C THR A 30 -5.04 -3.89 -12.76
N VAL A 31 -5.99 -3.15 -12.18
CA VAL A 31 -7.37 -3.10 -12.68
C VAL A 31 -7.38 -2.47 -14.07
N VAL A 32 -7.93 -3.17 -15.06
CA VAL A 32 -8.01 -2.71 -16.46
C VAL A 32 -9.42 -2.29 -16.84
N LYS A 33 -10.44 -2.93 -16.26
CA LYS A 33 -11.84 -2.66 -16.62
C LYS A 33 -12.78 -3.02 -15.47
N HIS A 34 -13.88 -2.27 -15.37
CA HIS A 34 -15.02 -2.57 -14.49
C HIS A 34 -16.15 -3.27 -15.23
N TYR A 35 -16.98 -4.01 -14.49
CA TYR A 35 -18.17 -4.69 -15.00
C TYR A 35 -17.86 -5.49 -16.28
N TYR A 36 -16.78 -6.27 -16.22
CA TYR A 36 -16.30 -7.04 -17.35
C TYR A 36 -17.27 -8.20 -17.65
N ALA A 37 -17.82 -8.19 -18.86
CA ALA A 37 -18.64 -9.27 -19.38
C ALA A 37 -17.97 -9.92 -20.58
N GLN A 38 -18.15 -11.24 -20.73
CA GLN A 38 -17.71 -11.99 -21.90
C GLN A 38 -18.76 -13.01 -22.32
N LYS A 39 -18.71 -13.46 -23.58
CA LYS A 39 -19.74 -14.33 -24.17
C LYS A 39 -19.93 -15.66 -23.45
N SER A 40 -18.91 -16.15 -22.74
CA SER A 40 -19.02 -17.40 -21.99
C SER A 40 -19.71 -17.26 -20.64
N PHE A 41 -20.01 -16.04 -20.19
CA PHE A 41 -20.78 -15.81 -18.97
C PHE A 41 -22.27 -15.92 -19.29
N ALA A 42 -23.06 -16.27 -18.27
CA ALA A 42 -24.50 -16.25 -18.41
C ALA A 42 -24.99 -14.83 -18.78
N PRO A 43 -26.06 -14.69 -19.59
CA PRO A 43 -26.60 -13.39 -19.96
C PRO A 43 -26.87 -12.51 -18.73
N GLY A 44 -26.46 -11.25 -18.80
CA GLY A 44 -26.58 -10.29 -17.68
C GLY A 44 -25.52 -10.45 -16.58
N THR A 45 -24.59 -11.41 -16.70
CA THR A 45 -23.51 -11.59 -15.73
C THR A 45 -22.28 -10.76 -16.12
N CYS A 46 -21.77 -9.97 -15.17
CA CYS A 46 -20.50 -9.27 -15.28
C CYS A 46 -19.67 -9.46 -14.01
N MET A 47 -18.34 -9.40 -14.18
CA MET A 47 -17.40 -9.44 -13.08
C MET A 47 -17.03 -8.01 -12.69
N PRO A 48 -17.02 -7.66 -11.39
CA PRO A 48 -16.65 -6.34 -10.91
C PRO A 48 -15.35 -5.81 -11.52
N TYR A 49 -14.31 -6.64 -11.58
CA TYR A 49 -12.99 -6.23 -12.05
C TYR A 49 -12.40 -7.21 -13.06
N LEU A 50 -11.81 -6.67 -14.13
CA LEU A 50 -10.79 -7.33 -14.96
C LEU A 50 -9.42 -6.81 -14.55
N ILE A 51 -8.50 -7.72 -14.25
CA ILE A 51 -7.15 -7.40 -13.76
C ILE A 51 -6.13 -7.99 -14.73
N ARG A 52 -5.13 -7.18 -15.10
CA ARG A 52 -3.92 -7.66 -15.77
C ARG A 52 -2.85 -7.92 -14.72
N LEU A 53 -2.47 -9.18 -14.59
CA LEU A 53 -1.38 -9.62 -13.71
C LEU A 53 -0.02 -9.11 -14.22
N THR A 54 0.97 -9.10 -13.33
CA THR A 54 2.35 -8.72 -13.67
C THR A 54 3.00 -9.65 -14.70
N ASP A 55 2.59 -10.91 -14.75
CA ASP A 55 3.03 -11.90 -15.76
C ASP A 55 2.35 -11.71 -17.13
N GLY A 56 1.49 -10.70 -17.28
CA GLY A 56 0.79 -10.36 -18.51
C GLY A 56 -0.55 -11.08 -18.72
N LYS A 57 -0.92 -12.03 -17.86
CA LYS A 57 -2.22 -12.72 -17.96
C LYS A 57 -3.37 -11.84 -17.48
N TYR A 58 -4.56 -12.13 -17.97
CA TYR A 58 -5.79 -11.49 -17.51
C TYR A 58 -6.57 -12.45 -16.61
N ILE A 59 -7.02 -11.93 -15.47
CA ILE A 59 -7.93 -12.60 -14.55
C ILE A 59 -9.09 -11.67 -14.21
N PHE A 60 -10.13 -12.21 -13.58
CA PHE A 60 -11.26 -11.42 -13.10
C PHE A 60 -11.53 -11.70 -11.63
N ALA A 61 -11.90 -10.66 -10.89
CA ALA A 61 -12.34 -10.78 -9.50
C ALA A 61 -13.88 -10.80 -9.47
N PRO A 62 -14.51 -11.89 -9.01
CA PRO A 62 -15.97 -12.04 -9.07
C PRO A 62 -16.73 -11.24 -8.01
N ARG A 63 -16.05 -10.76 -6.96
CA ARG A 63 -16.66 -9.98 -5.87
C ARG A 63 -15.70 -8.88 -5.41
N ASP A 64 -16.27 -7.75 -4.98
CA ASP A 64 -15.53 -6.64 -4.39
C ASP A 64 -15.43 -6.79 -2.86
N VAL A 65 -14.67 -7.79 -2.41
CA VAL A 65 -14.42 -8.07 -0.99
C VAL A 65 -12.94 -8.36 -0.77
N ASP A 66 -12.43 -8.07 0.44
CA ASP A 66 -11.00 -8.17 0.74
C ASP A 66 -10.42 -9.58 0.58
N ASP A 67 -11.24 -10.62 0.75
CA ASP A 67 -10.83 -12.02 0.52
C ASP A 67 -10.54 -12.36 -0.94
N VAL A 68 -11.00 -11.50 -1.87
CA VAL A 68 -10.85 -11.67 -3.31
C VAL A 68 -9.87 -10.66 -3.90
N ILE A 69 -9.98 -9.39 -3.49
CA ILE A 69 -9.20 -8.29 -4.06
C ILE A 69 -8.93 -7.22 -3.00
N ARG A 70 -7.67 -6.82 -2.89
CA ARG A 70 -7.19 -5.83 -1.91
C ARG A 70 -6.07 -4.97 -2.48
N LEU A 71 -5.72 -3.89 -1.78
CA LEU A 71 -4.50 -3.15 -2.06
C LEU A 71 -3.27 -4.00 -1.64
N PRO A 72 -2.16 -3.94 -2.39
CA PRO A 72 -0.91 -4.53 -1.94
C PRO A 72 -0.46 -3.88 -0.64
N ILE A 73 0.07 -4.69 0.28
CA ILE A 73 0.64 -4.19 1.53
C ILE A 73 1.93 -3.45 1.18
N ASN A 74 1.87 -2.12 1.17
CA ASN A 74 3.07 -1.29 1.02
C ASN A 74 3.61 -1.00 2.42
N ILE A 75 4.42 -1.91 2.98
CA ILE A 75 5.23 -1.58 4.16
C ILE A 75 6.34 -0.65 3.64
N GLN A 76 6.03 0.64 3.57
CA GLN A 76 7.08 1.65 3.69
C GLN A 76 7.60 1.48 5.10
N LEU A 77 8.66 0.70 5.26
CA LEU A 77 9.47 0.75 6.46
C LEU A 77 9.80 2.23 6.61
N ILE A 78 9.24 2.84 7.65
CA ILE A 78 9.63 4.16 8.09
C ILE A 78 11.10 3.94 8.46
N THR A 79 12.02 4.20 7.53
CA THR A 79 13.42 4.31 7.89
C THR A 79 13.45 5.52 8.82
N PRO A 80 13.78 5.37 10.11
CA PRO A 80 14.13 6.55 10.88
C PRO A 80 15.23 7.24 10.08
N SER A 81 14.92 8.42 9.53
CA SER A 81 15.89 9.28 8.87
C SER A 81 17.07 9.42 9.84
N GLU A 82 18.28 9.01 9.43
CA GLU A 82 19.52 9.08 10.23
C GLU A 82 19.98 10.54 10.46
N THR A 83 19.06 11.47 10.71
CA THR A 83 19.31 12.92 10.73
C THR A 83 18.88 13.58 12.04
N GLU A 84 18.80 12.83 13.14
CA GLU A 84 18.85 13.43 14.48
C GLU A 84 19.94 12.76 15.33
N MET A 85 21.19 12.88 14.86
CA MET A 85 22.31 13.05 15.78
C MET A 85 22.53 14.56 15.96
N PRO A 86 22.02 15.22 17.02
CA PRO A 86 22.60 16.49 17.39
C PRO A 86 24.03 16.25 17.85
N ALA A 87 24.94 16.86 17.10
CA ALA A 87 26.36 16.94 17.38
C ALA A 87 26.62 17.46 18.81
N GLU A 88 27.71 16.95 19.40
CA GLU A 88 28.51 17.60 20.44
C GLU A 88 27.75 18.21 21.64
N VAL A 89 27.72 17.46 22.74
CA VAL A 89 27.83 18.10 24.06
C VAL A 89 29.30 18.53 24.21
N VAL A 90 29.66 19.70 23.69
CA VAL A 90 30.86 20.42 24.12
C VAL A 90 30.63 20.81 25.57
N GLY A 91 31.14 19.98 26.49
CA GLY A 91 31.23 20.37 27.90
C GLY A 91 32.17 21.57 28.03
N PRO A 92 31.89 22.52 28.94
CA PRO A 92 32.74 23.68 29.11
C PRO A 92 34.14 23.24 29.55
N ASP A 93 35.10 23.75 28.80
CA ASP A 93 36.54 23.69 29.00
C ASP A 93 36.89 24.30 30.37
N PHE A 94 37.00 23.47 31.42
CA PHE A 94 37.61 23.89 32.68
C PHE A 94 39.12 23.71 32.58
N GLY A 95 39.73 24.59 31.79
CA GLY A 95 41.17 24.82 31.83
C GLY A 95 41.60 25.37 33.18
N GLY A 96 42.29 24.55 33.96
CA GLY A 96 43.47 24.92 34.75
C GLY A 96 43.29 25.61 36.10
N SER A 97 43.80 24.98 37.16
CA SER A 97 44.92 25.54 37.95
C SER A 97 45.45 24.47 38.92
N GLY A 98 46.74 24.17 38.83
CA GLY A 98 47.41 23.13 39.62
C GLY A 98 47.69 23.51 41.08
N ASN A 99 48.19 22.53 41.86
CA ASN A 99 49.57 22.57 42.35
C ASN A 99 49.96 21.35 43.21
N ALA A 100 51.25 21.02 43.05
CA ALA A 100 52.20 20.55 44.04
C ALA A 100 52.17 19.10 44.55
N ALA A 101 53.27 18.42 44.24
CA ALA A 101 53.78 17.20 44.82
C ALA A 101 53.97 17.29 46.36
N HIS A 102 53.79 16.15 47.03
CA HIS A 102 54.74 15.73 48.04
C HIS A 102 54.87 14.20 48.08
N ASP A 103 56.06 13.78 47.71
CA ASP A 103 56.71 12.49 47.93
C ASP A 103 56.80 12.17 49.43
N ARG A 104 56.50 10.92 49.83
CA ARG A 104 57.03 10.21 51.02
C ARG A 104 56.79 8.71 50.92
#